data_AF-A0A257VUD3-F1
#
_entry.id   AF-A0A257VUD3-F1
#
_cell.length_a   1.000
_cell.length_b   1.000
_cell.length_c   1.000
_cell.angle_alpha   90.00
_cell.angle_beta   90.00
_cell.angle_gamma   90.00
#
_symmetry.space_group_name_H-M   'P 1'
#
loop_
_entity.id
_entity.type
_entity.pdbx_description
1 polymer ?
#
loop_
_entity_poly.entity_id
_entity_poly.type
_entity_poly.pdbx_seq_one_letter_code
_entity_poly.pdbx_strand_id
1 'polypeptide(L)'
;MYVSQFRKRSLLPVDAATAFAWHERPGALQRLMPPWEQTQVIRPPNGLAPGTRVELKVRIGPFPKRWIAEHTRYMPAREFQDVQVAGPFAKFEHTHRILPRDEKSSWLEDEIDYAPPGGWLGNYFSGQFIRQQLQRMFRYRHAMTAADLAAHQWGKTAMKVLVTGASGLVGSALCAFLTTGGHEVLRLSRSAPRDANDIPWNPETGDITPARLEGIDAVIHLAGENIAGARWTAKVKQRIRDSRVVGT
;
A
#
# COMPACT_ATOMS: atom_id res chain seq x y z
N MET A 1 32.56 -7.52 0.34
CA MET A 1 31.44 -6.61 0.66
C MET A 1 30.75 -7.14 1.90
N TYR A 2 30.61 -6.36 2.98
CA TYR A 2 29.95 -6.81 4.20
C TYR A 2 28.43 -6.79 4.01
N VAL A 3 27.77 -7.94 4.12
CA VAL A 3 26.31 -8.07 4.04
C VAL A 3 25.77 -8.08 5.46
N SER A 4 24.85 -7.16 5.74
CA SER A 4 24.11 -7.10 7.01
C SER A 4 22.78 -7.82 6.85
N GLN A 5 22.36 -8.50 7.92
CA GLN A 5 21.06 -9.15 7.99
C GLN A 5 20.16 -8.41 8.98
N PHE A 6 18.91 -8.19 8.60
CA PHE A 6 17.83 -7.76 9.47
C PHE A 6 16.68 -8.77 9.40
N ARG A 7 16.08 -9.08 10.56
CA ARG A 7 14.94 -10.00 10.64
C ARG A 7 13.86 -9.41 11.52
N LYS A 8 12.61 -9.54 11.09
CA LYS A 8 11.42 -9.26 11.91
C LYS A 8 10.44 -10.41 11.79
N ARG A 9 9.92 -10.86 12.93
CA ARG A 9 8.83 -11.84 12.99
C ARG A 9 7.64 -11.28 13.78
N SER A 10 6.41 -11.54 13.35
CA SER A 10 5.18 -11.25 14.11
C SER A 10 4.13 -12.32 13.89
N LEU A 11 3.25 -12.48 14.87
CA LEU A 11 2.08 -13.33 14.75
C LEU A 11 1.01 -12.63 13.90
N LEU A 12 0.34 -13.39 13.04
CA LEU A 12 -0.84 -12.97 12.29
C LEU A 12 -2.08 -13.77 12.77
N PRO A 13 -3.25 -13.14 12.82
CA PRO A 13 -4.47 -13.74 13.36
C PRO A 13 -5.26 -14.57 12.32
N VAL A 14 -4.58 -15.11 11.30
CA VAL A 14 -5.16 -15.93 10.22
C VAL A 14 -4.17 -17.02 9.80
N ASP A 15 -4.66 -18.06 9.14
CA ASP A 15 -3.83 -19.11 8.56
C ASP A 15 -2.87 -18.58 7.47
N ALA A 16 -1.87 -19.40 7.13
CA ALA A 16 -0.80 -18.99 6.22
C ALA A 16 -1.30 -18.69 4.79
N ALA A 17 -2.30 -19.42 4.31
CA ALA A 17 -2.84 -19.21 2.96
C ALA A 17 -3.60 -17.88 2.89
N THR A 18 -4.44 -17.58 3.89
CA THR A 18 -5.15 -16.30 3.99
C THR A 18 -4.17 -15.12 4.11
N ALA A 19 -3.15 -15.24 4.96
CA ALA A 19 -2.12 -14.22 5.11
C ALA A 19 -1.33 -13.99 3.80
N PHE A 20 -1.01 -15.05 3.07
CA PHE A 20 -0.29 -14.95 1.80
C PHE A 20 -1.16 -14.31 0.71
N ALA A 21 -2.41 -14.75 0.58
CA ALA A 21 -3.35 -14.18 -0.38
C ALA A 21 -3.56 -12.67 -0.17
N TRP A 22 -3.48 -12.17 1.07
CA TRP A 22 -3.53 -10.72 1.34
C TRP A 22 -2.38 -9.96 0.67
N HIS A 23 -1.17 -10.53 0.63
CA HIS A 23 0.00 -9.91 -0.03
C HIS A 23 -0.12 -9.92 -1.56
N GLU A 24 -0.87 -10.86 -2.12
CA GLU A 24 -1.12 -10.97 -3.56
C GLU A 24 -2.17 -9.99 -4.06
N ARG A 25 -3.00 -9.44 -3.16
CA ARG A 25 -4.11 -8.58 -3.55
C ARG A 25 -3.66 -7.18 -3.95
N PRO A 26 -4.36 -6.54 -4.90
CA PRO A 26 -4.14 -5.14 -5.24
C PRO A 26 -4.23 -4.24 -4.00
N GLY A 27 -3.33 -3.27 -3.92
CA GLY A 27 -3.25 -2.34 -2.78
C GLY A 27 -2.39 -2.83 -1.61
N ALA A 28 -1.99 -4.10 -1.55
CA ALA A 28 -1.16 -4.62 -0.46
C ALA A 28 0.15 -3.82 -0.31
N LEU A 29 0.88 -3.62 -1.42
CA LEU A 29 2.08 -2.79 -1.42
C LEU A 29 1.81 -1.38 -0.86
N GLN A 30 0.71 -0.75 -1.26
CA GLN A 30 0.34 0.59 -0.79
C GLN A 30 0.04 0.61 0.72
N ARG A 31 -0.62 -0.43 1.26
CA ARG A 31 -0.85 -0.58 2.71
C ARG A 31 0.45 -0.75 3.49
N LEU A 32 1.46 -1.38 2.89
CA LEU A 32 2.77 -1.63 3.49
C LEU A 32 3.74 -0.46 3.38
N MET A 33 3.41 0.61 2.65
CA MET A 33 4.26 1.78 2.49
C MET A 33 4.08 2.74 3.69
N PRO A 34 5.11 2.94 4.52
CA PRO A 34 4.99 3.85 5.66
C PRO A 34 4.84 5.30 5.20
N PRO A 35 3.90 6.08 5.79
CA PRO A 35 3.59 7.41 5.31
C PRO A 35 4.73 8.43 5.45
N TRP A 36 5.69 8.20 6.36
CA TRP A 36 6.84 9.08 6.55
C TRP A 36 7.94 8.92 5.50
N GLU A 37 7.94 7.84 4.71
CA GLU A 37 8.97 7.61 3.68
C GLU A 37 8.70 8.40 2.40
N GLN A 38 7.47 8.89 2.21
CA GLN A 38 7.05 9.64 1.02
C GLN A 38 7.30 8.90 -0.30
N THR A 39 7.29 7.56 -0.24
CA THR A 39 7.54 6.71 -1.41
C THR A 39 6.41 6.85 -2.42
N GLN A 40 6.76 7.00 -3.69
CA GLN A 40 5.79 7.03 -4.79
C GLN A 40 5.97 5.78 -5.64
N VAL A 41 4.88 5.08 -5.94
CA VAL A 41 4.90 3.98 -6.89
C VAL A 41 4.91 4.56 -8.30
N ILE A 42 6.01 4.37 -9.03
CA ILE A 42 6.11 4.75 -10.44
C ILE A 42 5.45 3.67 -11.30
N ARG A 43 5.75 2.40 -11.00
CA ARG A 43 5.18 1.23 -11.66
C ARG A 43 4.84 0.18 -10.59
N PRO A 44 3.56 -0.15 -10.39
CA PRO A 44 3.16 -1.21 -9.46
C PRO A 44 3.55 -2.59 -10.02
N PRO A 45 3.70 -3.60 -9.15
CA PRO A 45 3.86 -4.98 -9.59
C PRO A 45 2.55 -5.48 -10.21
N ASN A 46 2.67 -6.43 -11.14
CA ASN A 46 1.53 -7.19 -11.66
C ASN A 46 1.51 -8.60 -11.05
N GLY A 47 1.36 -8.66 -9.73
CA GLY A 47 1.43 -9.91 -8.94
C GLY A 47 2.83 -10.19 -8.37
N LEU A 48 3.01 -11.39 -7.82
CA LEU A 48 4.24 -11.82 -7.14
C LEU A 48 5.09 -12.82 -7.94
N ALA A 49 4.73 -13.07 -9.21
CA ALA A 49 5.42 -14.03 -10.06
C ALA A 49 6.89 -13.59 -10.30
N PRO A 50 7.84 -14.55 -10.37
CA PRO A 50 9.23 -14.23 -10.67
C PRO A 50 9.39 -13.44 -11.98
N GLY A 51 10.30 -12.48 -12.01
CA GLY A 51 10.52 -11.54 -13.10
C GLY A 51 9.62 -10.30 -13.07
N THR A 52 8.60 -10.26 -12.20
CA THR A 52 7.77 -9.06 -12.02
C THR A 52 8.58 -7.95 -11.37
N ARG A 53 8.46 -6.73 -11.92
CA ARG A 53 9.20 -5.56 -11.44
C ARG A 53 8.31 -4.54 -10.75
N VAL A 54 8.84 -3.99 -9.67
CA VAL A 54 8.31 -2.82 -8.96
C VAL A 54 9.27 -1.67 -9.13
N GLU A 55 8.73 -0.50 -9.46
CA GLU A 55 9.52 0.72 -9.53
C GLU A 55 8.99 1.78 -8.59
N LEU A 56 9.86 2.25 -7.71
CA LEU A 56 9.55 3.20 -6.66
C LEU A 56 10.43 4.45 -6.82
N LYS A 57 9.86 5.61 -6.49
CA LYS A 57 10.62 6.81 -6.17
C LYS A 57 10.73 6.88 -4.66
N VAL A 58 11.93 6.68 -4.14
CA VAL A 58 12.22 6.73 -2.70
C VAL A 58 13.01 7.97 -2.34
N ARG A 59 12.85 8.45 -1.12
CA ARG A 59 13.63 9.57 -0.59
C ARG A 59 14.63 9.07 0.44
N ILE A 60 15.85 8.83 -0.01
CA ILE A 60 16.95 8.39 0.87
C ILE A 60 18.01 9.49 0.84
N GLY A 61 18.00 10.31 1.89
CA GLY A 61 18.79 11.54 1.96
C GLY A 61 18.12 12.72 1.24
N PRO A 62 18.90 13.71 0.77
CA PRO A 62 18.36 14.98 0.26
C PRO A 62 17.68 14.87 -1.11
N PHE A 63 18.06 13.89 -1.94
CA PHE A 63 17.59 13.74 -3.31
C PHE A 63 16.73 12.48 -3.50
N PRO A 64 15.64 12.55 -4.29
CA PRO A 64 14.87 11.36 -4.64
C PRO A 64 15.70 10.43 -5.54
N LYS A 65 15.56 9.12 -5.33
CA LYS A 65 16.18 8.08 -6.17
C LYS A 65 15.11 7.13 -6.70
N ARG A 66 15.32 6.63 -7.92
CA ARG A 66 14.55 5.52 -8.48
C ARG A 66 15.10 4.21 -7.93
N TRP A 67 14.22 3.38 -7.39
CA TRP A 67 14.53 2.04 -6.91
C TRP A 67 13.70 1.04 -7.72
N ILE A 68 14.38 0.13 -8.41
CA ILE A 68 13.81 -0.97 -9.16
C ILE A 68 14.08 -2.26 -8.38
N ALA A 69 13.01 -2.97 -8.02
CA ALA A 69 13.06 -4.29 -7.41
C ALA A 69 12.39 -5.31 -8.33
N GLU A 70 12.85 -6.55 -8.28
CA GLU A 70 12.32 -7.67 -9.06
C GLU A 70 11.98 -8.84 -8.13
N HIS A 71 10.81 -9.44 -8.33
CA HIS A 71 10.44 -10.68 -7.67
C HIS A 71 11.28 -11.82 -8.25
N THR A 72 11.99 -12.57 -7.41
CA THR A 72 12.94 -13.62 -7.86
C THR A 72 12.56 -15.02 -7.38
N ARG A 73 11.90 -15.12 -6.22
CA ARG A 73 11.33 -16.38 -5.72
C ARG A 73 9.87 -16.20 -5.39
N TYR A 74 9.10 -17.26 -5.61
CA TYR A 74 7.68 -17.32 -5.29
C TYR A 74 7.30 -18.78 -5.00
N MET A 75 6.81 -19.02 -3.80
CA MET A 75 6.26 -20.29 -3.33
C MET A 75 4.90 -19.98 -2.70
N PRO A 76 3.78 -20.31 -3.37
CA PRO A 76 2.44 -20.01 -2.89
C PRO A 76 2.24 -20.42 -1.42
N ALA A 77 1.55 -19.55 -0.66
CA ALA A 77 1.26 -19.74 0.77
C ALA A 77 2.48 -19.93 1.68
N ARG A 78 3.71 -19.63 1.20
CA ARG A 78 4.95 -19.86 1.96
C ARG A 78 5.95 -18.72 1.88
N GLU A 79 6.34 -18.31 0.69
CA GLU A 79 7.46 -17.37 0.51
C GLU A 79 7.34 -16.58 -0.80
N PHE A 80 7.81 -15.33 -0.78
CA PHE A 80 8.25 -14.63 -1.99
C PHE A 80 9.49 -13.78 -1.69
N GLN A 81 10.30 -13.48 -2.70
CA GLN A 81 11.52 -12.70 -2.54
C GLN A 81 11.62 -11.56 -3.55
N ASP A 82 12.02 -10.39 -3.05
CA ASP A 82 12.24 -9.17 -3.82
C ASP A 82 13.72 -8.83 -3.77
N VAL A 83 14.34 -8.68 -4.94
CA VAL A 83 15.76 -8.32 -5.07
C VAL A 83 15.87 -6.98 -5.77
N GLN A 84 16.66 -6.07 -5.20
CA GLN A 84 16.98 -4.81 -5.85
C GLN A 84 17.80 -5.07 -7.12
N VAL A 85 17.28 -4.59 -8.25
CA VAL A 85 18.00 -4.54 -9.53
C VAL A 85 18.84 -3.25 -9.62
N ALA A 86 18.23 -2.12 -9.23
CA ALA A 86 18.89 -0.82 -9.19
C ALA A 86 18.33 0.01 -8.05
N GLY A 87 19.18 0.65 -7.26
CA GLY A 87 18.68 1.39 -6.11
C GLY A 87 19.75 1.94 -5.18
N PRO A 88 19.34 2.34 -3.98
CA PRO A 88 20.17 3.05 -3.01
C PRO A 88 21.19 2.15 -2.28
N PHE A 89 20.99 0.83 -2.27
CA PHE A 89 21.89 -0.11 -1.62
C PHE A 89 22.87 -0.73 -2.62
N ALA A 90 24.01 -1.24 -2.16
CA ALA A 90 24.89 -2.06 -3.01
C ALA A 90 24.30 -3.47 -3.22
N LYS A 91 23.55 -3.96 -2.22
CA LYS A 91 22.76 -5.19 -2.25
C LYS A 91 21.52 -4.96 -1.40
N PHE A 92 20.36 -5.42 -1.86
CA PHE A 92 19.15 -5.49 -1.04
C PHE A 92 18.28 -6.65 -1.53
N GLU A 93 18.16 -7.67 -0.71
CA GLU A 93 17.32 -8.84 -0.93
C GLU A 93 16.36 -8.94 0.24
N HIS A 94 15.07 -9.00 -0.03
CA HIS A 94 14.03 -9.08 0.99
C HIS A 94 13.21 -10.33 0.75
N THR A 95 13.32 -11.28 1.66
CA THR A 95 12.54 -12.51 1.66
C THR A 95 11.39 -12.39 2.65
N HIS A 96 10.17 -12.53 2.13
CA HIS A 96 8.93 -12.58 2.89
C HIS A 96 8.53 -14.04 3.09
N ARG A 97 8.34 -14.49 4.34
CA ARG A 97 7.89 -15.83 4.67
C ARG A 97 6.65 -15.81 5.52
N ILE A 98 5.72 -16.71 5.20
CA ILE A 98 4.51 -16.93 5.97
C ILE A 98 4.52 -18.40 6.39
N LEU A 99 4.68 -18.62 7.69
CA LEU A 99 4.85 -19.96 8.26
C LEU A 99 3.59 -20.32 9.04
N PRO A 100 3.00 -21.50 8.87
CA PRO A 100 1.88 -21.93 9.70
C PRO A 100 2.32 -22.00 11.17
N ARG A 101 1.48 -21.49 12.07
CA ARG A 101 1.62 -21.74 13.51
C ARG A 101 0.63 -22.81 13.96
N ASP A 102 -0.62 -22.66 13.53
CA ASP A 102 -1.73 -23.59 13.72
C ASP A 102 -2.78 -23.38 12.61
N GLU A 103 -3.96 -23.98 12.73
CA GLU A 103 -5.04 -23.89 11.73
C GLU A 103 -5.62 -22.48 11.54
N LYS A 104 -5.42 -21.57 12.50
CA LYS A 104 -6.06 -20.25 12.52
C LYS A 104 -5.07 -19.09 12.60
N SER A 105 -3.78 -19.38 12.71
CA SER A 105 -2.74 -18.37 12.86
C SER A 105 -1.45 -18.75 12.15
N SER A 106 -0.68 -17.72 11.79
CA SER A 106 0.57 -17.87 11.05
C SER A 106 1.60 -16.86 11.53
N TRP A 107 2.87 -17.12 11.23
CA TRP A 107 3.96 -16.19 11.45
C TRP A 107 4.29 -15.46 10.16
N LEU A 108 4.28 -14.13 10.19
CA LEU A 108 4.93 -13.31 9.17
C LEU A 108 6.38 -13.09 9.57
N GLU A 109 7.29 -13.44 8.68
CA GLU A 109 8.72 -13.26 8.83
C GLU A 109 9.30 -12.54 7.62
N ASP A 110 9.94 -11.40 7.90
CA ASP A 110 10.70 -10.65 6.93
C ASP A 110 12.19 -10.79 7.25
N GLU A 111 12.96 -11.20 6.25
CA GLU A 111 14.42 -11.29 6.29
C GLU A 111 15.02 -10.44 5.19
N ILE A 112 15.97 -9.57 5.54
CA ILE A 112 16.55 -8.58 4.66
C ILE A 112 18.06 -8.74 4.70
N ASP A 113 18.63 -9.13 3.57
CA ASP A 113 20.07 -9.14 3.35
C ASP A 113 20.45 -7.89 2.55
N TYR A 114 21.19 -6.99 3.18
CA TYR A 114 21.52 -5.70 2.57
C TYR A 114 22.98 -5.30 2.78
N ALA A 115 23.52 -4.59 1.80
CA ALA A 115 24.82 -3.93 1.88
C ALA A 115 24.60 -2.41 1.75
N PRO A 116 24.99 -1.61 2.76
CA PRO A 116 24.91 -0.15 2.68
C PRO A 116 25.64 0.41 1.45
N PRO A 117 25.22 1.57 0.92
CA PRO A 117 25.96 2.25 -0.16
C PRO A 117 27.39 2.65 0.28
N GLY A 118 28.35 2.60 -0.64
CA GLY A 118 29.77 2.82 -0.35
C GLY A 118 30.20 4.29 -0.25
N GLY A 119 30.72 4.68 0.92
CA GLY A 119 31.79 5.68 1.10
C GLY A 119 31.42 7.15 1.31
N TRP A 120 31.30 7.60 2.57
CA TRP A 120 32.02 8.73 3.21
C TRP A 120 31.46 8.92 4.64
N LEU A 121 32.31 8.80 5.68
CA LEU A 121 31.99 9.02 7.12
C LEU A 121 31.05 8.03 7.84
N GLY A 122 31.40 6.73 7.85
CA GLY A 122 31.17 5.87 9.04
C GLY A 122 30.25 4.66 8.86
N ASN A 123 30.84 3.50 8.53
CA ASN A 123 30.15 2.21 8.44
C ASN A 123 29.47 1.75 9.75
N TYR A 124 29.82 2.33 10.89
CA TYR A 124 29.19 2.00 12.18
C TYR A 124 27.90 2.80 12.44
N PHE A 125 27.95 4.11 12.27
CA PHE A 125 26.80 4.99 12.47
C PHE A 125 25.75 4.85 11.36
N SER A 126 26.17 4.59 10.12
CA SER A 126 25.26 4.29 9.02
C SER A 126 24.55 2.94 9.23
N GLY A 127 25.26 1.91 9.71
CA GLY A 127 24.70 0.60 9.98
C GLY A 127 23.59 0.64 11.04
N GLN A 128 23.84 1.28 12.19
CA GLN A 128 22.85 1.43 13.24
C GLN A 128 21.66 2.28 12.80
N PHE A 129 21.90 3.37 12.06
CA PHE A 129 20.83 4.20 11.52
C PHE A 129 19.95 3.44 10.53
N ILE A 130 20.55 2.74 9.55
CA ILE A 130 19.81 1.90 8.59
C ILE A 130 19.01 0.83 9.33
N ARG A 131 19.61 0.15 10.31
CA ARG A 131 18.93 -0.86 11.13
C ARG A 131 17.73 -0.28 11.87
N GLN A 132 17.83 0.93 12.43
CA GLN A 132 16.69 1.61 13.06
C GLN A 132 15.59 1.98 12.06
N GLN A 133 15.94 2.44 10.87
CA GLN A 133 14.98 2.72 9.80
C GLN A 133 14.27 1.44 9.36
N LEU A 134 15.01 0.36 9.11
CA LEU A 134 14.44 -0.96 8.82
C LEU A 134 13.53 -1.43 9.96
N GLN A 135 13.97 -1.31 11.22
CA GLN A 135 13.15 -1.69 12.36
C GLN A 135 11.84 -0.90 12.44
N ARG A 136 11.89 0.41 12.18
CA ARG A 136 10.69 1.27 12.14
C ARG A 136 9.75 0.89 11.00
N MET A 137 10.29 0.70 9.79
CA MET A 137 9.55 0.33 8.58
C MET A 137 8.88 -1.04 8.76
N PHE A 138 9.63 -2.06 9.18
CA PHE A 138 9.09 -3.41 9.35
C PHE A 138 8.16 -3.51 10.56
N ARG A 139 8.36 -2.74 11.63
CA ARG A 139 7.34 -2.65 12.69
C ARG A 139 6.01 -2.15 12.15
N TYR A 140 6.02 -1.14 11.27
CA TYR A 140 4.81 -0.63 10.63
C TYR A 140 4.17 -1.66 9.70
N ARG A 141 4.95 -2.24 8.78
CA ARG A 141 4.48 -3.25 7.82
C ARG A 141 3.81 -4.43 8.51
N HIS A 142 4.46 -4.98 9.54
CA HIS A 142 3.91 -6.09 10.31
C HIS A 142 2.65 -5.69 11.09
N ALA A 143 2.63 -4.50 11.70
CA ALA A 143 1.45 -4.01 12.43
C ALA A 143 0.26 -3.75 11.49
N MET A 144 0.50 -3.16 10.32
CA MET A 144 -0.53 -2.95 9.29
C MET A 144 -1.07 -4.26 8.74
N THR A 145 -0.20 -5.21 8.42
CA THR A 145 -0.62 -6.53 7.94
C THR A 145 -1.51 -7.21 8.99
N ALA A 146 -1.08 -7.25 10.24
CA ALA A 146 -1.86 -7.85 11.32
C ALA A 146 -3.20 -7.14 11.57
N ALA A 147 -3.21 -5.80 11.54
CA ALA A 147 -4.41 -5.01 11.73
C ALA A 147 -5.42 -5.18 10.59
N ASP A 148 -4.96 -5.16 9.34
CA ASP A 148 -5.81 -5.36 8.17
C ASP A 148 -6.40 -6.78 8.17
N LEU A 149 -5.56 -7.80 8.41
CA LEU A 149 -6.03 -9.19 8.51
C LEU A 149 -6.99 -9.41 9.69
N ALA A 150 -6.83 -8.71 10.81
CA ALA A 150 -7.79 -8.76 11.92
C ALA A 150 -9.12 -8.11 11.53
N ALA A 151 -9.08 -6.93 10.88
CA ALA A 151 -10.27 -6.21 10.47
C ALA A 151 -11.06 -6.96 9.39
N HIS A 152 -10.38 -7.57 8.43
CA HIS A 152 -11.00 -8.33 7.32
C HIS A 152 -11.67 -9.64 7.77
N GLN A 153 -11.48 -10.06 9.03
CA GLN A 153 -12.26 -11.17 9.58
C GLN A 153 -13.72 -10.80 9.82
N TRP A 154 -14.03 -9.50 9.92
CA TRP A 154 -15.38 -8.99 10.11
C TRP A 154 -16.02 -8.78 8.74
N GLY A 155 -17.16 -9.44 8.49
CA GLY A 155 -17.85 -9.33 7.20
C GLY A 155 -17.15 -10.07 6.05
N LYS A 156 -17.00 -11.40 6.18
CA LYS A 156 -16.30 -12.29 5.22
C LYS A 156 -16.86 -12.32 3.79
N THR A 157 -17.94 -11.61 3.51
CA THR A 157 -18.53 -11.55 2.18
C THR A 157 -17.82 -10.47 1.36
N ALA A 158 -17.24 -10.87 0.23
CA ALA A 158 -16.78 -9.91 -0.77
C ALA A 158 -17.95 -9.00 -1.17
N MET A 159 -17.66 -7.71 -1.34
CA MET A 159 -18.65 -6.69 -1.68
C MET A 159 -18.12 -5.86 -2.84
N LYS A 160 -19.04 -5.30 -3.62
CA LYS A 160 -18.78 -4.27 -4.63
C LYS A 160 -19.07 -2.90 -4.03
N VAL A 161 -18.00 -2.14 -3.78
CA VAL A 161 -18.05 -0.86 -3.04
C VAL A 161 -17.71 0.29 -3.98
N LEU A 162 -18.62 1.27 -4.08
CA LEU A 162 -18.37 2.52 -4.80
C LEU A 162 -17.78 3.57 -3.85
N VAL A 163 -16.66 4.17 -4.23
CA VAL A 163 -15.97 5.19 -3.43
C VAL A 163 -15.86 6.49 -4.22
N THR A 164 -16.42 7.58 -3.69
CA THR A 164 -16.14 8.94 -4.19
C THR A 164 -14.94 9.51 -3.44
N GLY A 165 -14.20 10.47 -4.03
CA GLY A 165 -12.99 11.01 -3.38
C GLY A 165 -11.87 9.98 -3.22
N ALA A 166 -11.89 8.92 -4.05
CA ALA A 166 -10.98 7.77 -3.95
C ALA A 166 -9.50 8.11 -4.14
N SER A 167 -9.16 9.23 -4.80
CA SER A 167 -7.79 9.71 -4.96
C SER A 167 -7.29 10.56 -3.79
N GLY A 168 -8.16 10.93 -2.85
CA GLY A 168 -7.82 11.73 -1.69
C GLY A 168 -7.00 10.97 -0.65
N LEU A 169 -6.58 11.68 0.40
CA LEU A 169 -5.77 11.12 1.50
C LEU A 169 -6.45 9.89 2.14
N VAL A 170 -7.72 10.02 2.51
CA VAL A 170 -8.50 8.93 3.14
C VAL A 170 -8.94 7.91 2.09
N GLY A 171 -9.44 8.38 0.94
CA GLY A 171 -9.97 7.53 -0.11
C GLY A 171 -8.94 6.54 -0.66
N SER A 172 -7.70 6.99 -0.87
CA SER A 172 -6.63 6.12 -1.39
C SER A 172 -6.25 5.02 -0.40
N ALA A 173 -6.16 5.34 0.90
CA ALA A 173 -5.88 4.38 1.95
C ALA A 173 -7.03 3.38 2.18
N LEU A 174 -8.27 3.86 2.07
CA LEU A 174 -9.48 3.03 2.19
C LEU A 174 -9.64 2.08 1.00
N CYS A 175 -9.43 2.56 -0.23
CA CYS A 175 -9.50 1.71 -1.42
C CYS A 175 -8.52 0.54 -1.30
N ALA A 176 -7.26 0.81 -0.93
CA ALA A 176 -6.26 -0.23 -0.71
C ALA A 176 -6.62 -1.19 0.44
N PHE A 177 -7.26 -0.70 1.50
CA PHE A 177 -7.75 -1.54 2.59
C PHE A 177 -8.86 -2.47 2.10
N LEU A 178 -9.85 -1.95 1.38
CA LEU A 178 -10.97 -2.74 0.87
C LEU A 178 -10.52 -3.79 -0.16
N THR A 179 -9.65 -3.43 -1.11
CA THR A 179 -9.16 -4.38 -2.12
C THR A 179 -8.32 -5.50 -1.50
N THR A 180 -7.53 -5.20 -0.46
CA THR A 180 -6.79 -6.24 0.28
C THR A 180 -7.70 -7.12 1.14
N GLY A 181 -8.91 -6.65 1.48
CA GLY A 181 -9.98 -7.46 2.07
C GLY A 181 -10.64 -8.42 1.08
N GLY A 182 -10.44 -8.21 -0.22
CA GLY A 182 -11.08 -8.98 -1.30
C GLY A 182 -12.36 -8.34 -1.83
N HIS A 183 -12.65 -7.08 -1.46
CA HIS A 183 -13.76 -6.33 -2.03
C HIS A 183 -13.41 -5.79 -3.42
N GLU A 184 -14.40 -5.73 -4.31
CA GLU A 184 -14.31 -5.00 -5.57
C GLU A 184 -14.53 -3.52 -5.28
N VAL A 185 -13.59 -2.65 -5.66
CA VAL A 185 -13.69 -1.21 -5.41
C VAL A 185 -13.84 -0.47 -6.72
N LEU A 186 -15.00 0.18 -6.90
CA LEU A 186 -15.26 1.12 -7.97
C LEU A 186 -14.99 2.54 -7.48
N ARG A 187 -14.35 3.36 -8.31
CA ARG A 187 -13.91 4.71 -7.93
C ARG A 187 -14.62 5.73 -8.79
N LEU A 188 -15.51 6.50 -8.17
CA LEU A 188 -16.19 7.58 -8.86
C LEU A 188 -15.29 8.82 -8.87
N SER A 189 -14.91 9.28 -10.06
CA SER A 189 -13.90 10.32 -10.22
C SER A 189 -14.26 11.31 -11.33
N ARG A 190 -13.87 12.57 -11.13
CA ARG A 190 -13.94 13.63 -12.15
C ARG A 190 -12.75 13.64 -13.08
N SER A 191 -11.67 12.97 -12.69
CA SER A 191 -10.46 12.85 -13.51
C SER A 191 -10.62 11.73 -14.53
N ALA A 192 -9.80 11.76 -15.58
CA ALA A 192 -9.74 10.69 -16.56
C ALA A 192 -9.54 9.32 -15.87
N PRO A 193 -10.27 8.27 -16.32
CA PRO A 193 -10.18 6.95 -15.71
C PRO A 193 -8.80 6.34 -15.94
N ARG A 194 -8.23 5.74 -14.89
CA ARG A 194 -6.92 5.08 -14.95
C ARG A 194 -7.02 3.62 -15.38
N ASP A 195 -8.13 2.99 -15.04
CA ASP A 195 -8.42 1.59 -15.35
C ASP A 195 -9.95 1.39 -15.42
N ALA A 196 -10.37 0.15 -15.66
CA ALA A 196 -11.77 -0.21 -15.81
C ALA A 196 -12.61 0.05 -14.54
N ASN A 197 -12.02 0.20 -13.36
CA ASN A 197 -12.73 0.43 -12.10
C ASN A 197 -12.94 1.92 -11.79
N ASP A 198 -12.33 2.82 -12.56
CA ASP A 198 -12.62 4.25 -12.48
C ASP A 198 -13.89 4.56 -13.31
N ILE A 199 -14.92 5.08 -12.63
CA ILE A 199 -16.16 5.55 -13.27
C ILE A 199 -16.04 7.08 -13.43
N PRO A 200 -16.06 7.60 -14.66
CA PRO A 200 -16.07 9.03 -14.89
C PRO A 200 -17.39 9.61 -14.40
N TRP A 201 -17.32 10.76 -13.75
CA TRP A 201 -18.48 11.49 -13.26
C TRP A 201 -18.29 12.98 -13.46
N ASN A 202 -19.31 13.61 -14.03
CA ASN A 202 -19.43 15.05 -14.06
C ASN A 202 -20.55 15.50 -13.10
N PRO A 203 -20.24 16.16 -11.97
CA PRO A 203 -21.25 16.63 -11.03
C PRO A 203 -22.15 17.73 -11.62
N GLU A 204 -21.67 18.49 -12.61
CA GLU A 204 -22.43 19.60 -13.21
C GLU A 204 -23.54 19.10 -14.15
N THR A 205 -23.25 18.06 -14.92
CA THR A 205 -24.23 17.46 -15.85
C THR A 205 -25.00 16.31 -15.23
N GLY A 206 -24.53 15.78 -14.09
CA GLY A 206 -25.08 14.57 -13.48
C GLY A 206 -24.75 13.30 -14.28
N ASP A 207 -23.88 13.39 -15.28
CA ASP A 207 -23.55 12.25 -16.14
C ASP A 207 -22.81 11.18 -15.35
N ILE A 208 -23.51 10.08 -15.12
CA ILE A 208 -22.98 8.83 -14.62
C ILE A 208 -23.61 7.74 -15.47
N THR A 209 -22.84 6.78 -15.97
CA THR A 209 -23.39 5.67 -16.75
C THR A 209 -24.13 4.73 -15.80
N PRO A 210 -25.48 4.65 -15.78
CA PRO A 210 -26.20 3.94 -14.71
C PRO A 210 -25.89 2.45 -14.65
N ALA A 211 -25.64 1.82 -15.81
CA ALA A 211 -25.23 0.42 -15.91
C ALA A 211 -23.93 0.11 -15.13
N ARG A 212 -23.05 1.10 -14.94
CA ARG A 212 -21.80 0.96 -14.16
C ARG A 212 -22.05 0.92 -12.65
N LEU A 213 -23.25 1.30 -12.21
CA LEU A 213 -23.65 1.32 -10.80
C LEU A 213 -24.42 0.06 -10.37
N GLU A 214 -24.72 -0.83 -11.31
CA GLU A 214 -25.45 -2.06 -11.02
C GLU A 214 -24.64 -3.00 -10.12
N GLY A 215 -25.34 -3.59 -9.14
CA GLY A 215 -24.78 -4.56 -8.20
C GLY A 215 -23.83 -3.98 -7.15
N ILE A 216 -23.84 -2.65 -6.92
CA ILE A 216 -23.11 -2.05 -5.81
C ILE A 216 -23.80 -2.41 -4.48
N ASP A 217 -23.05 -2.99 -3.55
CA ASP A 217 -23.52 -3.33 -2.21
C ASP A 217 -23.44 -2.14 -1.25
N ALA A 218 -22.46 -1.25 -1.44
CA ALA A 218 -22.22 -0.10 -0.57
C ALA A 218 -21.62 1.10 -1.31
N VAL A 219 -21.99 2.31 -0.86
CA VAL A 219 -21.42 3.57 -1.33
C VAL A 219 -20.73 4.27 -0.17
N ILE A 220 -19.47 4.66 -0.36
CA ILE A 220 -18.68 5.45 0.59
C ILE A 220 -18.35 6.80 -0.06
N HIS A 221 -18.99 7.86 0.46
CA HIS A 221 -18.81 9.20 -0.07
C HIS A 221 -17.70 9.95 0.70
N LEU A 222 -16.52 10.08 0.09
CA LEU A 222 -15.38 10.85 0.64
C LEU A 222 -15.03 12.08 -0.20
N ALA A 223 -15.80 12.38 -1.23
CA ALA A 223 -15.61 13.58 -2.03
C ALA A 223 -15.87 14.84 -1.19
N GLY A 224 -15.06 15.87 -1.45
CA GLY A 224 -15.19 17.16 -0.80
C GLY A 224 -13.87 17.89 -0.67
N GLU A 225 -13.96 19.21 -0.50
CA GLU A 225 -12.82 20.10 -0.24
C GLU A 225 -12.03 19.67 1.00
N ASN A 226 -10.69 19.76 0.93
CA ASN A 226 -9.83 19.46 2.08
C ASN A 226 -9.98 20.51 3.19
N ILE A 227 -10.42 20.08 4.37
CA ILE A 227 -10.64 20.97 5.53
C ILE A 227 -9.35 21.45 6.21
N ALA A 228 -8.24 20.74 6.00
CA ALA A 228 -6.94 21.03 6.60
C ALA A 228 -6.01 21.84 5.68
N GLY A 229 -6.42 22.10 4.44
CA GLY A 229 -5.58 22.73 3.42
C GLY A 229 -5.43 24.25 3.53
N ALA A 230 -6.25 24.93 4.35
CA ALA A 230 -6.23 26.39 4.46
C ALA A 230 -6.82 26.88 5.80
N ARG A 231 -6.46 28.11 6.19
CA ARG A 231 -7.10 28.82 7.30
C ARG A 231 -8.60 29.04 7.02
N TRP A 232 -9.45 28.78 8.00
CA TRP A 232 -10.92 28.86 7.86
C TRP A 232 -11.44 30.30 7.81
N THR A 233 -11.26 30.96 6.66
CA THR A 233 -11.93 32.21 6.32
C THR A 233 -13.40 31.95 5.96
N ALA A 234 -14.24 33.00 5.93
CA ALA A 234 -15.63 32.88 5.48
C ALA A 234 -15.74 32.23 4.08
N LYS A 235 -14.87 32.63 3.14
CA LYS A 235 -14.80 32.05 1.79
C LYS A 235 -14.43 30.55 1.81
N VAL A 236 -13.49 30.14 2.67
CA VAL A 236 -13.11 28.72 2.81
C VAL A 236 -14.24 27.90 3.43
N LYS A 237 -14.88 28.43 4.48
CA LYS A 237 -16.05 27.79 5.10
C LYS A 237 -17.18 27.59 4.10
N GLN A 238 -17.43 28.58 3.25
CA GLN A 238 -18.44 28.50 2.19
C GLN A 238 -18.08 27.39 1.18
N ARG A 239 -16.84 27.36 0.66
CA ARG A 239 -16.40 26.28 -0.25
C ARG A 239 -16.51 24.89 0.38
N ILE A 240 -16.11 24.74 1.65
CA ILE A 240 -16.25 23.48 2.38
C ILE A 240 -17.73 23.10 2.42
N ARG A 241 -18.63 24.00 2.86
CA ARG A 241 -20.07 23.74 2.93
C ARG A 241 -20.63 23.35 1.56
N ASP A 242 -20.37 24.14 0.53
CA ASP A 242 -20.94 23.93 -0.81
C ASP A 242 -20.49 22.59 -1.38
N SER A 243 -19.22 22.20 -1.16
CA SER A 243 -18.73 20.90 -1.60
C SER A 243 -19.37 19.68 -0.91
N ARG A 244 -20.08 19.87 0.22
CA ARG A 244 -20.83 18.80 0.90
C ARG A 244 -22.32 18.81 0.57
N VAL A 245 -22.88 19.99 0.31
CA VAL A 245 -24.33 20.15 0.08
C VAL A 245 -24.68 19.97 -1.38
N VAL A 246 -23.90 20.55 -2.29
CA VAL A 246 -24.13 20.46 -3.73
C VAL A 246 -23.60 19.13 -4.28
N GLY A 247 -22.66 18.50 -3.56
CA GLY A 247 -21.89 17.35 -4.03
C GLY A 247 -20.80 17.81 -5.01
N THR A 248 -19.60 17.24 -4.88
CA THR A 248 -18.46 17.48 -5.80
C THR A 248 -18.02 16.21 -6.46
#